data_AF-A0A9W9Y3Y2-F1
#
_entry.id   AF-A0A9W9Y3Y2-F1
#
_cell.length_a   1.000
_cell.length_b   1.000
_cell.length_c   1.000
_cell.angle_alpha   90.00
_cell.angle_beta   90.00
_cell.angle_gamma   90.00
#
_symmetry.space_group_name_H-M   'P 1'
#
loop_
_entity.id
_entity.type
_entity.pdbx_description
1 polymer ?
#
loop_
_entity_poly.entity_id
_entity_poly.type
_entity_poly.pdbx_seq_one_letter_code
_entity_poly.pdbx_strand_id
1 'polypeptide(L)'
;MSITADWSPENPILAYLQTLIATKKTLPYGQPVVAHASVNHIDSASLLRLAADIGPYIAILQIPADAIDDWSSDTIEQLQHLSRKHRFLLWEASKILNPLVNFISRADTPLETRQVLVDLIKKSYTSGPLRTATWSNLATCWAPAAPIDQQENDILIPTLRLAAREAVATTAKIIQTEISAETNNYSSSDEVEMVIPYTETSNGWKEFSPNNTGSVLRKSSTISVTTESVIPHAHVHTDDGVPIPPLLARSIALSLPSTTEYAFTSEFRQSTIVAACANSDFVAGFATSEPFFVNHRGNDICDLALFDGTGNPQLDISAAKLATLPYVNGQQKSLGVFSLVPPSLSLGFEFDPTVKPDGITPSESDSETPYTAQYLYHLVGQAVALREKNRQEQEASGPRKQSVGPKLIHLPVVIVV
;
A
#
# COMPACT_ATOMS: atom_id res chain seq x y z
N MET A 1 -31.99 -15.11 19.53
CA MET A 1 -31.64 -15.15 18.10
C MET A 1 -31.76 -13.74 17.54
N SER A 2 -30.64 -13.10 17.27
CA SER A 2 -30.51 -12.06 16.24
C SER A 2 -29.09 -12.16 15.73
N ILE A 3 -28.97 -12.73 14.54
CA ILE A 3 -27.73 -12.94 13.81
C ILE A 3 -27.61 -11.73 12.88
N THR A 4 -26.86 -10.73 13.32
CA THR A 4 -26.22 -9.78 12.42
C THR A 4 -24.74 -9.79 12.81
N ALA A 5 -24.04 -10.82 12.34
CA ALA A 5 -22.60 -10.78 12.29
C ALA A 5 -22.26 -9.67 11.29
N ASP A 6 -22.02 -8.46 11.78
CA ASP A 6 -21.54 -7.34 10.98
C ASP A 6 -20.24 -7.77 10.30
N TRP A 7 -20.33 -8.12 9.01
CA TRP A 7 -19.17 -8.29 8.15
C TRP A 7 -18.46 -6.95 8.05
N SER A 8 -17.46 -6.71 8.90
CA SER A 8 -16.51 -5.64 8.64
C SER A 8 -15.67 -6.06 7.44
N PRO A 9 -15.69 -5.32 6.31
CA PRO A 9 -14.92 -5.69 5.13
C PRO A 9 -13.43 -5.72 5.49
N GLU A 10 -12.79 -6.86 5.23
CA GLU A 10 -11.35 -7.03 5.38
C GLU A 10 -10.62 -6.08 4.41
N ASN A 11 -9.48 -5.54 4.82
CA ASN A 11 -8.65 -4.70 3.96
C ASN A 11 -8.17 -5.52 2.75
N PRO A 12 -8.55 -5.18 1.50
CA PRO A 12 -8.21 -6.00 0.34
C PRO A 12 -6.71 -6.14 0.10
N ILE A 13 -5.92 -5.12 0.49
CA ILE A 13 -4.47 -5.16 0.39
C ILE A 13 -3.88 -6.19 1.35
N LEU A 14 -4.39 -6.25 2.59
CA LEU A 14 -3.92 -7.22 3.58
C LEU A 14 -4.36 -8.64 3.26
N ALA A 15 -5.60 -8.83 2.81
CA ALA A 15 -6.09 -10.12 2.34
C ALA A 15 -5.23 -10.65 1.17
N TYR A 16 -4.87 -9.78 0.23
CA TYR A 16 -3.97 -10.12 -0.87
C TYR A 16 -2.57 -10.50 -0.37
N LEU A 17 -1.98 -9.72 0.56
CA LEU A 17 -0.67 -10.04 1.14
C LEU A 17 -0.66 -11.38 1.87
N GLN A 18 -1.71 -11.69 2.64
CA GLN A 18 -1.85 -13.01 3.28
C GLN A 18 -1.92 -14.14 2.25
N THR A 19 -2.66 -13.92 1.17
CA THR A 19 -2.75 -14.89 0.08
C THR A 19 -1.39 -15.08 -0.58
N LEU A 20 -0.67 -14.00 -0.86
CA LEU A 20 0.69 -14.05 -1.40
C LEU A 20 1.63 -14.87 -0.51
N ILE A 21 1.61 -14.67 0.81
CA ILE A 21 2.43 -15.43 1.75
C ILE A 21 2.14 -16.94 1.63
N ALA A 22 0.87 -17.31 1.42
CA ALA A 22 0.48 -18.71 1.28
C ALA A 22 0.86 -19.31 -0.09
N THR A 23 0.71 -18.54 -1.17
CA THR A 23 0.78 -19.05 -2.55
C THR A 23 2.13 -18.80 -3.23
N LYS A 24 2.77 -17.65 -3.02
CA LYS A 24 3.98 -17.23 -3.74
C LYS A 24 5.24 -17.83 -3.10
N LYS A 25 5.67 -18.99 -3.62
CA LYS A 25 6.77 -19.80 -3.05
C LYS A 25 8.16 -19.18 -3.20
N THR A 26 8.31 -18.27 -4.15
CA THR A 26 9.54 -17.52 -4.42
C THR A 26 9.82 -16.40 -3.43
N LEU A 27 8.95 -16.17 -2.45
CA LEU A 27 9.20 -15.19 -1.38
C LEU A 27 10.36 -15.66 -0.49
N PRO A 28 11.39 -14.83 -0.23
CA PRO A 28 12.50 -15.16 0.65
C PRO A 28 12.03 -15.67 2.02
N TYR A 29 12.31 -16.94 2.32
CA TYR A 29 11.90 -17.61 3.56
C TYR A 29 10.40 -17.47 3.87
N GLY A 30 9.57 -17.39 2.82
CA GLY A 30 8.12 -17.17 2.92
C GLY A 30 7.71 -15.81 3.48
N GLN A 31 8.62 -14.84 3.56
CA GLN A 31 8.35 -13.52 4.11
C GLN A 31 7.81 -12.56 3.02
N PRO A 32 6.81 -11.73 3.34
CA PRO A 32 6.28 -10.73 2.41
C PRO A 32 7.20 -9.51 2.32
N VAL A 33 8.32 -9.65 1.60
CA VAL A 33 9.35 -8.62 1.49
C VAL A 33 8.84 -7.38 0.78
N VAL A 34 9.13 -6.20 1.37
CA VAL A 34 8.99 -4.90 0.71
C VAL A 34 10.37 -4.47 0.25
N ALA A 35 10.56 -4.33 -1.06
CA ALA A 35 11.78 -3.76 -1.61
C ALA A 35 11.63 -2.25 -1.80
N HIS A 36 12.48 -1.48 -1.15
CA HIS A 36 12.57 -0.04 -1.32
C HIS A 36 13.62 0.29 -2.39
N ALA A 37 13.18 0.82 -3.53
CA ALA A 37 14.07 1.30 -4.58
C ALA A 37 14.82 2.53 -4.07
N SER A 38 16.14 2.42 -3.93
CA SER A 38 16.99 3.48 -3.38
C SER A 38 17.35 4.56 -4.43
N VAL A 39 18.19 5.50 -4.00
CA VAL A 39 18.76 6.61 -4.79
C VAL A 39 19.56 6.19 -6.03
N ASN A 40 19.80 4.90 -6.26
CA ASN A 40 20.48 4.42 -7.47
C ASN A 40 19.52 4.13 -8.63
N HIS A 41 18.21 4.19 -8.39
CA HIS A 41 17.17 3.95 -9.39
C HIS A 41 16.39 5.24 -9.64
N ILE A 42 17.06 6.25 -10.22
CA ILE A 42 16.51 7.61 -10.44
C ILE A 42 15.87 7.81 -11.82
N ASP A 43 15.84 6.79 -12.66
CA ASP A 43 15.25 6.85 -13.99
C ASP A 43 14.30 5.66 -14.22
N SER A 44 13.35 5.84 -15.13
CA SER A 44 12.33 4.83 -15.41
C SER A 44 12.92 3.53 -15.90
N ALA A 45 14.00 3.56 -16.70
CA ALA A 45 14.61 2.35 -17.24
C ALA A 45 15.29 1.50 -16.16
N SER A 46 16.04 2.13 -15.24
CA SER A 46 16.66 1.45 -14.11
C SER A 46 15.63 0.93 -13.11
N LEU A 47 14.56 1.68 -12.84
CA LEU A 47 13.46 1.26 -11.98
C LEU A 47 12.68 0.06 -12.57
N LEU A 48 12.37 0.10 -13.86
CA LEU A 48 11.64 -0.99 -14.53
C LEU A 48 12.48 -2.27 -14.61
N ARG A 49 13.80 -2.15 -14.87
CA ARG A 49 14.71 -3.29 -14.82
C ARG A 49 14.74 -3.91 -13.42
N LEU A 50 14.89 -3.08 -12.39
CA LEU A 50 14.82 -3.54 -11.00
C LEU A 50 13.53 -4.31 -10.75
N ALA A 51 12.38 -3.72 -11.08
CA ALA A 51 11.07 -4.32 -10.88
C ALA A 51 10.89 -5.66 -11.60
N ALA A 52 11.47 -5.82 -12.80
CA ALA A 52 11.48 -7.08 -13.53
C ALA A 52 12.36 -8.14 -12.84
N ASP A 53 13.54 -7.76 -12.36
CA ASP A 53 14.52 -8.66 -11.75
C ASP A 53 14.05 -9.17 -10.37
N ILE A 54 13.50 -8.28 -9.54
CA ILE A 54 13.12 -8.63 -8.16
C ILE A 54 11.63 -8.95 -8.00
N GLY A 55 10.79 -8.60 -8.97
CA GLY A 55 9.35 -8.79 -8.92
C GLY A 55 8.92 -10.19 -8.47
N PRO A 56 9.52 -11.29 -8.98
CA PRO A 56 9.22 -12.65 -8.54
C PRO A 56 9.47 -12.90 -7.05
N TYR A 57 10.32 -12.12 -6.39
CA TYR A 57 10.81 -12.38 -5.03
C TYR A 57 10.27 -11.40 -3.96
N ILE A 58 9.42 -10.45 -4.36
CA ILE A 58 8.88 -9.43 -3.45
C ILE A 58 7.36 -9.48 -3.35
N ALA A 59 6.82 -8.99 -2.24
CA ALA A 59 5.39 -8.75 -2.09
C ALA A 59 5.00 -7.31 -2.48
N ILE A 60 5.89 -6.35 -2.25
CA ILE A 60 5.65 -4.92 -2.50
C ILE A 60 6.92 -4.27 -3.05
N LEU A 61 6.79 -3.45 -4.09
CA LEU A 61 7.82 -2.54 -4.56
C LEU A 61 7.48 -1.13 -4.08
N GLN A 62 8.37 -0.56 -3.27
CA GLN A 62 8.25 0.78 -2.73
C GLN A 62 9.10 1.76 -3.56
N ILE A 63 8.47 2.81 -4.07
CA ILE A 63 8.98 3.69 -5.13
C ILE A 63 8.94 5.15 -4.68
N PRO A 64 10.08 5.86 -4.61
CA PRO A 64 10.12 7.30 -4.44
C PRO A 64 9.90 7.99 -5.80
N ALA A 65 8.63 8.07 -6.23
CA ALA A 65 8.28 8.52 -7.58
C ALA A 65 8.71 9.96 -7.92
N ASP A 66 8.83 10.84 -6.93
CA ASP A 66 9.33 12.21 -7.14
C ASP A 66 10.83 12.30 -7.44
N ALA A 67 11.60 11.25 -7.09
CA ALA A 67 13.03 11.15 -7.31
C ALA A 67 13.35 10.48 -8.65
N ILE A 68 12.33 10.10 -9.44
CA ILE A 68 12.48 9.56 -10.78
C ILE A 68 12.44 10.71 -11.79
N ASP A 69 13.58 10.97 -12.43
CA ASP A 69 13.82 12.14 -13.30
C ASP A 69 12.83 12.24 -14.46
N ASP A 70 12.40 11.10 -15.02
CA ASP A 70 11.52 10.98 -16.18
C ASP A 70 10.15 10.35 -15.84
N TRP A 71 9.67 10.51 -14.60
CA TRP A 71 8.39 9.95 -14.14
C TRP A 71 7.23 10.33 -15.07
N SER A 72 6.55 9.31 -15.62
CA SER A 72 5.50 9.50 -16.63
C SER A 72 4.35 8.48 -16.49
N SER A 73 3.30 8.65 -17.30
CA SER A 73 2.20 7.68 -17.36
C SER A 73 2.67 6.35 -17.96
N ASP A 74 3.58 6.37 -18.94
CA ASP A 74 4.18 5.18 -19.54
C ASP A 74 4.96 4.35 -18.51
N THR A 75 5.70 5.03 -17.61
CA THR A 75 6.40 4.38 -16.50
C THR A 75 5.41 3.68 -15.56
N ILE A 76 4.31 4.36 -15.22
CA ILE A 76 3.24 3.81 -14.39
C ILE A 76 2.62 2.56 -15.03
N GLU A 77 2.29 2.62 -16.32
CA GLU A 77 1.68 1.49 -17.05
C GLU A 77 2.60 0.27 -17.09
N GLN A 78 3.90 0.49 -17.35
CA GLN A 78 4.89 -0.58 -17.34
C GLN A 78 5.09 -1.17 -15.95
N LEU A 79 5.12 -0.35 -14.90
CA LEU A 79 5.16 -0.84 -13.51
C LEU A 79 3.91 -1.65 -13.15
N GLN A 80 2.72 -1.23 -13.57
CA GLN A 80 1.49 -1.99 -13.39
C GLN A 80 1.48 -3.28 -14.19
N HIS A 81 2.07 -3.30 -15.38
CA HIS A 81 2.30 -4.53 -16.13
C HIS A 81 3.20 -5.50 -15.36
N LEU A 82 4.35 -5.04 -14.86
CA LEU A 82 5.28 -5.85 -14.07
C LEU A 82 4.67 -6.33 -12.74
N SER A 83 3.92 -5.47 -12.05
CA SER A 83 3.15 -5.81 -10.85
C SER A 83 2.19 -6.97 -11.10
N ARG A 84 1.45 -6.94 -12.22
CA ARG A 84 0.57 -8.04 -12.64
C ARG A 84 1.34 -9.29 -13.03
N LYS A 85 2.42 -9.13 -13.80
CA LYS A 85 3.25 -10.24 -14.27
C LYS A 85 3.85 -11.01 -13.10
N HIS A 86 4.44 -10.29 -12.14
CA HIS A 86 5.20 -10.87 -11.04
C HIS A 86 4.48 -10.87 -9.68
N ARG A 87 3.19 -10.49 -9.65
CA ARG A 87 2.31 -10.61 -8.48
C ARG A 87 2.78 -9.85 -7.25
N PHE A 88 3.19 -8.60 -7.40
CA PHE A 88 3.56 -7.71 -6.29
C PHE A 88 2.72 -6.42 -6.30
N LEU A 89 2.65 -5.73 -5.17
CA LEU A 89 1.95 -4.43 -5.04
C LEU A 89 2.89 -3.25 -5.24
N LEU A 90 2.34 -2.10 -5.63
CA LEU A 90 3.07 -0.84 -5.72
C LEU A 90 2.81 0.04 -4.50
N TRP A 91 3.86 0.65 -3.96
CA TRP A 91 3.78 1.61 -2.86
C TRP A 91 4.58 2.87 -3.19
N GLU A 92 3.90 4.02 -3.24
CA GLU A 92 4.53 5.33 -3.35
C GLU A 92 5.12 5.81 -2.01
N ALA A 93 6.40 6.16 -2.00
CA ALA A 93 7.17 6.49 -0.80
C ALA A 93 7.94 7.80 -0.83
N SER A 94 7.76 8.58 -1.89
CA SER A 94 8.30 9.95 -1.98
C SER A 94 7.57 10.90 -1.04
N LYS A 95 6.27 10.69 -0.84
CA LYS A 95 5.41 11.62 -0.12
C LYS A 95 4.76 11.00 1.09
N ILE A 96 4.85 11.71 2.20
CA ILE A 96 4.02 11.44 3.37
C ILE A 96 2.79 12.35 3.30
N LEU A 97 1.62 11.74 3.20
CA LEU A 97 0.34 12.43 3.33
C LEU A 97 0.21 12.97 4.77
N ASN A 98 -0.45 14.11 4.91
CA ASN A 98 -0.53 14.84 6.18
C ASN A 98 0.85 15.16 6.80
N PRO A 99 1.66 16.05 6.20
CA PRO A 99 2.92 16.47 6.81
C PRO A 99 2.74 17.29 8.09
N LEU A 100 1.52 17.75 8.40
CA LEU A 100 1.21 18.63 9.53
C LEU A 100 0.78 17.81 10.76
N VAL A 101 1.71 16.99 11.25
CA VAL A 101 1.48 16.14 12.43
C VAL A 101 1.02 16.98 13.62
N ASN A 102 0.04 16.48 14.37
CA ASN A 102 -0.55 17.14 15.53
C ASN A 102 -1.19 18.51 15.23
N PHE A 103 -1.48 18.89 13.98
CA PHE A 103 -2.23 20.11 13.71
C PHE A 103 -3.70 19.83 13.36
N ILE A 104 -3.95 18.75 12.60
CA ILE A 104 -5.29 18.44 12.09
C ILE A 104 -6.27 18.04 13.19
N SER A 105 -5.83 17.41 14.27
CA SER A 105 -6.72 16.99 15.36
C SER A 105 -6.49 17.70 16.69
N ARG A 106 -5.78 18.84 16.72
CA ARG A 106 -5.78 19.64 17.95
C ARG A 106 -7.17 20.21 18.20
N ALA A 107 -7.64 20.06 19.42
CA ALA A 107 -8.95 20.56 19.86
C ALA A 107 -9.10 22.08 19.72
N ASP A 108 -7.99 22.83 19.65
CA ASP A 108 -7.97 24.28 19.46
C ASP A 108 -8.11 24.73 18.01
N THR A 109 -7.98 23.82 17.04
CA THR A 109 -7.96 24.18 15.62
C THR A 109 -9.39 24.26 15.06
N PRO A 110 -9.81 25.42 14.52
CA PRO A 110 -11.15 25.60 13.96
C PRO A 110 -11.49 24.54 12.90
N LEU A 111 -12.75 24.09 12.88
CA LEU A 111 -13.21 23.04 11.96
C LEU A 111 -12.98 23.42 10.49
N GLU A 112 -13.18 24.69 10.14
CA GLU A 112 -12.97 25.21 8.80
C GLU A 112 -11.50 25.08 8.37
N THR A 113 -10.56 25.40 9.27
CA THR A 113 -9.13 25.24 9.04
C THR A 113 -8.78 23.77 8.84
N ARG A 114 -9.34 22.88 9.67
CA ARG A 114 -9.13 21.43 9.54
C ARG A 114 -9.64 20.93 8.18
N GLN A 115 -10.81 21.37 7.74
CA GLN A 115 -11.37 21.00 6.44
C GLN A 115 -10.49 21.46 5.27
N VAL A 116 -10.01 22.71 5.29
CA VAL A 116 -9.13 23.25 4.24
C VAL A 116 -7.83 22.45 4.13
N LEU A 117 -7.24 22.07 5.27
CA LEU A 117 -6.03 21.25 5.28
C LEU A 117 -6.27 19.83 4.76
N VAL A 118 -7.38 19.21 5.16
CA VAL A 118 -7.78 17.88 4.67
C VAL A 118 -8.03 17.92 3.16
N ASP A 119 -8.68 18.97 2.65
CA ASP A 119 -8.91 19.14 1.21
C ASP A 119 -7.60 19.31 0.45
N LEU A 120 -6.63 20.04 1.01
CA LEU A 120 -5.29 20.15 0.43
C LEU A 120 -4.61 18.79 0.36
N ILE A 121 -4.65 18.01 1.45
CA ILE A 121 -4.04 16.67 1.49
C ILE A 121 -4.74 15.72 0.50
N LYS A 122 -6.08 15.72 0.45
CA LYS A 122 -6.89 14.98 -0.53
C LYS A 122 -6.46 15.32 -1.96
N LYS A 123 -6.36 16.61 -2.28
CA LYS A 123 -5.92 17.07 -3.61
C LYS A 123 -4.51 16.59 -3.90
N SER A 124 -3.63 16.62 -2.91
CA SER A 124 -2.25 16.18 -3.01
C SER A 124 -2.07 14.66 -3.21
N TYR A 125 -3.07 13.87 -2.82
CA TYR A 125 -3.12 12.41 -2.98
C TYR A 125 -3.72 12.00 -4.33
N THR A 126 -4.74 12.72 -4.80
CA THR A 126 -5.51 12.37 -6.01
C THR A 126 -5.08 13.10 -7.27
N SER A 127 -4.37 14.22 -7.13
CA SER A 127 -4.00 15.12 -8.23
C SER A 127 -2.51 15.45 -8.21
N GLY A 128 -2.08 16.30 -9.14
CA GLY A 128 -0.68 16.72 -9.30
C GLY A 128 0.13 15.76 -10.17
N PRO A 129 1.45 15.97 -10.27
CA PRO A 129 2.32 15.17 -11.13
C PRO A 129 2.31 13.68 -10.76
N LEU A 130 2.40 13.38 -9.46
CA LEU A 130 2.46 12.01 -8.96
C LEU A 130 1.10 11.31 -8.94
N ARG A 131 0.01 12.05 -8.69
CA ARG A 131 -1.37 11.52 -8.66
C ARG A 131 -1.49 10.15 -7.96
N THR A 132 -0.85 10.00 -6.80
CA THR A 132 -0.58 8.72 -6.11
C THR A 132 -1.77 7.76 -6.07
N ALA A 133 -2.97 8.27 -5.77
CA ALA A 133 -4.20 7.46 -5.66
C ALA A 133 -4.61 6.78 -6.98
N THR A 134 -4.09 7.21 -8.13
CA THR A 134 -4.47 6.64 -9.44
C THR A 134 -3.72 5.35 -9.75
N TRP A 135 -2.50 5.16 -9.24
CA TRP A 135 -1.64 4.04 -9.62
C TRP A 135 -1.12 3.19 -8.47
N SER A 136 -0.88 3.77 -7.29
CA SER A 136 -0.23 3.08 -6.18
C SER A 136 -1.24 2.33 -5.32
N ASN A 137 -0.96 1.08 -4.93
CA ASN A 137 -1.81 0.34 -4.00
C ASN A 137 -1.70 0.88 -2.56
N LEU A 138 -0.53 1.40 -2.19
CA LEU A 138 -0.23 1.94 -0.87
C LEU A 138 0.33 3.36 -0.94
N ALA A 139 0.00 4.16 0.07
CA ALA A 139 0.63 5.46 0.31
C ALA A 139 0.97 5.60 1.79
N THR A 140 1.93 6.46 2.11
CA THR A 140 2.34 6.72 3.49
C THR A 140 1.60 7.96 4.02
N CYS A 141 1.14 7.94 5.26
CA CYS A 141 0.44 9.06 5.90
C CYS A 141 0.84 9.20 7.36
N TRP A 142 1.03 10.41 7.87
CA TRP A 142 1.01 10.60 9.33
C TRP A 142 -0.42 10.55 9.85
N ALA A 143 -0.59 9.96 11.04
CA ALA A 143 -1.89 9.92 11.70
C ALA A 143 -2.43 11.34 11.97
N PRO A 144 -3.76 11.52 11.99
CA PRO A 144 -4.40 12.80 12.30
C PRO A 144 -4.13 13.28 13.73
N ALA A 145 -3.74 12.38 14.64
CA ALA A 145 -3.56 12.60 16.08
C ALA A 145 -4.86 12.83 16.87
N ALA A 146 -5.99 12.23 16.47
CA ALA A 146 -7.21 12.29 17.27
C ALA A 146 -6.97 11.61 18.64
N PRO A 147 -7.49 12.15 19.76
CA PRO A 147 -7.39 11.50 21.07
C PRO A 147 -7.90 10.06 21.02
N ILE A 148 -7.29 9.16 21.79
CA ILE A 148 -7.58 7.71 21.74
C ILE A 148 -9.06 7.36 21.96
N ASP A 149 -9.78 8.20 22.69
CA ASP A 149 -11.20 8.07 23.04
C ASP A 149 -12.14 8.80 22.06
N GLN A 150 -11.59 9.49 21.06
CA GLN A 150 -12.34 10.36 20.15
C GLN A 150 -11.96 10.11 18.68
N GLN A 151 -11.67 8.86 18.32
CA GLN A 151 -11.30 8.50 16.94
C GLN A 151 -12.44 8.75 15.94
N GLU A 152 -13.69 8.77 16.39
CA GLU A 152 -14.85 9.12 15.59
C GLU A 152 -14.82 10.57 15.07
N ASN A 153 -14.01 11.44 15.69
CA ASN A 153 -13.82 12.83 15.27
C ASN A 153 -12.76 12.96 14.16
N ASP A 154 -12.11 11.87 13.74
CA ASP A 154 -11.17 11.90 12.63
C ASP A 154 -11.89 12.14 11.30
N ILE A 155 -11.52 13.23 10.63
CA ILE A 155 -12.01 13.58 9.30
C ILE A 155 -11.00 13.25 8.18
N LEU A 156 -9.73 13.01 8.51
CA LEU A 156 -8.66 12.82 7.53
C LEU A 156 -8.73 11.43 6.89
N ILE A 157 -8.67 10.35 7.69
CA ILE A 157 -8.62 8.99 7.14
C ILE A 157 -9.90 8.65 6.35
N PRO A 158 -11.11 9.01 6.82
CA PRO A 158 -12.33 8.83 6.01
C PRO A 158 -12.30 9.61 4.69
N THR A 159 -11.77 10.85 4.70
CA THR A 159 -11.66 11.66 3.47
C THR A 159 -10.66 11.05 2.48
N LEU A 160 -9.51 10.57 2.94
CA LEU A 160 -8.54 9.89 2.10
C LEU A 160 -9.09 8.59 1.53
N ARG A 161 -9.86 7.83 2.32
CA ARG A 161 -10.55 6.62 1.86
C ARG A 161 -11.53 6.92 0.73
N LEU A 162 -12.36 7.95 0.90
CA LEU A 162 -13.31 8.37 -0.14
C LEU A 162 -12.57 8.83 -1.40
N ALA A 163 -11.54 9.65 -1.23
CA ALA A 163 -10.71 10.15 -2.33
C ALA A 163 -10.04 9.02 -3.12
N ALA A 164 -9.57 7.98 -2.44
CA ALA A 164 -9.00 6.80 -3.07
C ALA A 164 -10.04 6.07 -3.94
N ARG A 165 -11.26 5.88 -3.41
CA ARG A 165 -12.37 5.24 -4.14
C ARG A 165 -12.78 6.06 -5.36
N GLU A 166 -12.87 7.38 -5.23
CA GLU A 166 -13.18 8.30 -6.33
C GLU A 166 -12.11 8.25 -7.44
N ALA A 167 -10.83 8.26 -7.07
CA ALA A 167 -9.72 8.17 -8.01
C ALA A 167 -9.75 6.84 -8.78
N VAL A 168 -9.94 5.73 -8.06
CA VAL A 168 -10.06 4.39 -8.65
C VAL A 168 -11.25 4.29 -9.60
N ALA A 169 -12.42 4.80 -9.22
CA ALA A 169 -13.61 4.79 -10.07
C ALA A 169 -13.40 5.62 -11.35
N THR A 170 -12.69 6.74 -11.24
CA THR A 170 -12.33 7.57 -12.39
C THR A 170 -11.38 6.82 -13.34
N THR A 171 -10.32 6.22 -12.81
CA THR A 171 -9.37 5.42 -13.61
C THR A 171 -10.07 4.24 -14.28
N ALA A 172 -10.92 3.49 -13.57
CA ALA A 172 -11.66 2.37 -14.13
C ALA A 172 -12.60 2.79 -15.27
N LYS A 173 -13.25 3.95 -15.13
CA LYS A 173 -14.10 4.52 -16.18
C LYS A 173 -13.29 4.91 -17.43
N ILE A 174 -12.12 5.52 -17.26
CA ILE A 174 -11.23 5.90 -18.37
C ILE A 174 -10.83 4.64 -19.16
N ILE A 175 -10.37 3.60 -18.47
CA ILE A 175 -9.99 2.32 -19.08
C ILE A 175 -11.17 1.72 -19.86
N GLN A 176 -12.37 1.71 -19.28
CA GLN A 176 -13.56 1.18 -19.95
C GLN A 176 -13.91 1.96 -21.24
N THR A 177 -13.76 3.29 -21.22
CA THR A 177 -14.02 4.12 -22.39
C THR A 177 -12.97 3.95 -23.49
N GLU A 178 -11.70 3.76 -23.14
CA GLU A 178 -10.61 3.51 -24.11
C GLU A 178 -10.80 2.16 -24.82
N ILE A 179 -11.07 1.09 -24.06
CA ILE A 179 -11.35 -0.23 -24.63
C ILE A 179 -12.55 -0.16 -25.58
N SER A 180 -13.62 0.56 -25.19
CA SER A 180 -14.82 0.71 -26.02
C SER A 180 -14.56 1.49 -27.31
N ALA A 181 -13.64 2.45 -27.31
CA ALA A 181 -13.25 3.21 -28.49
C ALA A 181 -12.37 2.36 -29.43
N GLU A 182 -11.41 1.60 -28.89
CA GLU A 182 -10.55 0.70 -29.68
C GLU A 182 -11.34 -0.42 -30.36
N THR A 183 -12.32 -0.99 -29.66
CA THR A 183 -13.15 -2.08 -30.21
C THR A 183 -14.01 -1.58 -31.39
N ASN A 184 -14.43 -0.32 -31.36
CA ASN A 184 -15.18 0.30 -32.46
C ASN A 184 -14.31 0.61 -33.69
N ASN A 185 -12.99 0.77 -33.53
CA ASN A 185 -12.09 1.02 -34.66
C ASN A 185 -11.74 -0.25 -35.45
N TYR A 186 -11.91 -1.45 -34.88
CA TYR A 186 -11.72 -2.73 -35.58
C TYR A 186 -13.01 -3.29 -36.20
N SER A 187 -14.15 -2.61 -36.05
CA SER A 187 -15.47 -3.03 -36.58
C SER A 187 -15.94 -2.22 -37.79
N SER A 188 -15.07 -1.43 -38.42
CA SER A 188 -15.42 -0.55 -39.54
C SER A 188 -14.48 -0.77 -40.74
N SER A 189 -14.53 -1.97 -41.32
CA SER A 189 -14.25 -2.17 -42.75
C SER A 189 -15.54 -2.65 -43.39
N ASP A 190 -16.44 -1.71 -43.64
CA ASP A 190 -17.36 -1.82 -44.77
C ASP A 190 -17.39 -0.47 -45.46
N GLU A 191 -17.04 -0.53 -46.74
CA GLU A 191 -16.96 0.57 -47.68
C GLU A 191 -18.32 1.27 -47.78
N VAL A 192 -18.39 2.54 -47.36
CA VAL A 192 -19.41 3.45 -47.87
C VAL A 192 -18.74 4.79 -48.20
N GLU A 193 -18.46 4.93 -49.48
CA GLU A 193 -18.13 6.16 -50.17
C GLU A 193 -19.21 7.22 -49.86
N MET A 194 -18.86 8.28 -49.13
CA MET A 194 -19.72 9.45 -48.98
C MET A 194 -18.93 10.73 -49.24
N VAL A 195 -19.43 11.42 -50.26
CA VAL A 195 -18.92 12.62 -50.91
C VAL A 195 -18.65 13.75 -49.92
N ILE A 196 -17.45 14.30 -50.00
CA ILE A 196 -17.01 15.54 -49.35
C ILE A 196 -17.60 16.74 -50.11
N PRO A 197 -18.14 17.76 -49.43
CA PRO A 197 -17.98 19.13 -49.89
C PRO A 197 -17.09 19.91 -48.94
N TYR A 198 -16.03 20.43 -49.55
CA TYR A 198 -14.96 21.26 -49.03
C TYR A 198 -15.50 22.66 -48.70
N THR A 199 -15.24 23.16 -47.50
CA THR A 199 -15.06 24.59 -47.26
C THR A 199 -13.96 24.78 -46.22
N GLU A 200 -12.93 25.50 -46.64
CA GLU A 200 -11.68 25.79 -45.94
C GLU A 200 -11.83 26.81 -44.80
N THR A 201 -11.04 26.56 -43.74
CA THR A 201 -10.34 27.52 -42.86
C THR A 201 -11.11 28.67 -42.19
N SER A 202 -11.08 28.72 -40.85
CA SER A 202 -10.40 29.80 -40.10
C SER A 202 -10.53 29.64 -38.58
N ASN A 203 -9.37 29.47 -37.95
CA ASN A 203 -8.94 29.84 -36.60
C ASN A 203 -9.77 30.93 -35.89
N GLY A 204 -10.16 30.67 -34.63
CA GLY A 204 -10.63 31.72 -33.73
C GLY A 204 -11.27 31.22 -32.43
N TRP A 205 -10.52 31.31 -31.33
CA TRP A 205 -11.04 31.26 -29.97
C TRP A 205 -12.16 32.30 -29.74
N LYS A 206 -13.31 31.86 -29.23
CA LYS A 206 -14.36 32.60 -28.50
C LYS A 206 -15.59 31.69 -28.38
N GLU A 207 -16.47 31.73 -27.41
CA GLU A 207 -16.65 32.42 -26.13
C GLU A 207 -17.85 31.69 -25.49
N PHE A 208 -17.96 31.71 -24.16
CA PHE A 208 -19.10 31.16 -23.43
C PHE A 208 -20.43 31.75 -23.91
N SER A 209 -21.48 30.92 -24.01
CA SER A 209 -22.83 31.36 -23.63
C SER A 209 -23.71 30.22 -23.14
N PRO A 210 -24.56 30.49 -22.12
CA PRO A 210 -25.32 29.51 -21.36
C PRO A 210 -26.73 29.31 -21.94
N ASN A 211 -27.43 28.31 -21.38
CA ASN A 211 -28.85 27.99 -21.52
C ASN A 211 -29.21 27.06 -22.69
N ASN A 212 -29.26 25.77 -22.36
CA ASN A 212 -30.42 24.99 -22.77
C ASN A 212 -30.92 24.16 -21.59
N THR A 213 -31.97 24.66 -20.95
CA THR A 213 -32.80 23.96 -19.98
C THR A 213 -33.57 22.85 -20.70
N GLY A 214 -33.14 21.61 -20.49
CA GLY A 214 -33.86 20.42 -20.93
C GLY A 214 -33.81 19.37 -19.83
N SER A 215 -34.83 19.39 -18.96
CA SER A 215 -35.08 18.33 -17.98
C SER A 215 -35.35 17.01 -18.70
N VAL A 216 -34.49 16.02 -18.47
CA VAL A 216 -34.85 14.60 -18.63
C VAL A 216 -34.34 13.89 -17.39
N LEU A 217 -35.27 13.62 -16.46
CA LEU A 217 -35.10 12.63 -15.40
C LEU A 217 -34.63 11.32 -16.02
N ARG A 218 -33.39 10.91 -15.75
CA ARG A 218 -32.98 9.51 -15.89
C ARG A 218 -32.64 8.93 -14.53
N LYS A 219 -33.41 7.89 -14.22
CA LYS A 219 -33.47 7.07 -13.02
C LYS A 219 -32.07 6.72 -12.49
N SER A 220 -31.83 7.00 -11.22
CA SER A 220 -30.69 6.47 -10.47
C SER A 220 -30.73 4.94 -10.50
N SER A 221 -29.72 4.32 -11.09
CA SER A 221 -29.51 2.89 -11.01
C SER A 221 -28.43 2.65 -9.95
N THR A 222 -28.83 2.05 -8.83
CA THR A 222 -27.92 1.51 -7.82
C THR A 222 -27.12 0.38 -8.48
N ILE A 223 -25.82 0.58 -8.69
CA ILE A 223 -24.94 -0.46 -9.20
C ILE A 223 -24.32 -1.19 -8.00
N SER A 224 -24.78 -2.40 -7.78
CA SER A 224 -24.09 -3.41 -6.97
C SER A 224 -22.82 -3.82 -7.72
N VAL A 225 -21.65 -3.37 -7.25
CA VAL A 225 -20.38 -3.79 -7.85
C VAL A 225 -19.99 -5.15 -7.27
N THR A 226 -20.41 -6.22 -7.94
CA THR A 226 -19.84 -7.56 -7.75
C THR A 226 -19.04 -7.94 -9.00
N THR A 227 -17.72 -8.07 -8.80
CA THR A 227 -16.74 -8.94 -9.48
C THR A 227 -16.40 -8.78 -10.98
N GLU A 228 -15.10 -8.91 -11.25
CA GLU A 228 -14.40 -9.16 -12.52
C GLU A 228 -14.62 -8.17 -13.69
N SER A 229 -13.77 -7.14 -13.74
CA SER A 229 -13.59 -6.33 -14.95
C SER A 229 -12.66 -7.06 -15.93
N VAL A 230 -13.20 -7.45 -17.07
CA VAL A 230 -12.49 -7.95 -18.26
C VAL A 230 -11.59 -6.83 -18.81
N ILE A 231 -10.27 -6.97 -18.65
CA ILE A 231 -9.22 -6.20 -19.34
C ILE A 231 -8.72 -7.07 -20.50
N PRO A 232 -8.34 -6.57 -21.68
CA PRO A 232 -7.80 -7.40 -22.76
C PRO A 232 -6.52 -8.08 -22.28
N HIS A 233 -6.52 -9.42 -22.26
CA HIS A 233 -5.40 -10.22 -21.78
C HIS A 233 -4.33 -10.31 -22.89
N ALA A 234 -3.21 -9.59 -22.75
CA ALA A 234 -1.95 -10.19 -23.18
C ALA A 234 -1.76 -11.43 -22.31
N HIS A 235 -1.51 -12.61 -22.91
CA HIS A 235 -1.37 -13.89 -22.21
C HIS A 235 -0.31 -13.80 -21.08
N VAL A 236 -0.73 -13.41 -19.88
CA VAL A 236 0.01 -13.62 -18.64
C VAL A 236 -0.34 -15.04 -18.22
N HIS A 237 0.60 -15.96 -18.42
CA HIS A 237 0.44 -17.35 -17.99
C HIS A 237 -0.01 -17.41 -16.52
N THR A 238 -0.97 -18.29 -16.24
CA THR A 238 -1.43 -18.59 -14.89
C THR A 238 -0.33 -19.35 -14.16
N ASP A 239 0.62 -18.61 -13.61
CA ASP A 239 1.67 -19.14 -12.74
C ASP A 239 1.05 -19.56 -11.39
N ASP A 240 1.13 -20.85 -11.09
CA ASP A 240 1.05 -21.50 -9.76
C ASP A 240 -0.09 -21.12 -8.78
N GLY A 241 -1.22 -20.62 -9.28
CA GLY A 241 -2.38 -20.29 -8.43
C GLY A 241 -2.19 -19.04 -7.57
N VAL A 242 -1.20 -18.20 -7.87
CA VAL A 242 -1.03 -16.90 -7.22
C VAL A 242 -2.03 -15.90 -7.81
N PRO A 243 -2.86 -15.19 -7.01
CA PRO A 243 -3.84 -14.24 -7.53
C PRO A 243 -3.20 -13.01 -8.17
N ILE A 244 -3.92 -12.31 -9.04
CA ILE A 244 -3.49 -11.01 -9.59
C ILE A 244 -3.63 -9.95 -8.49
N PRO A 245 -2.70 -8.97 -8.37
CA PRO A 245 -2.83 -7.89 -7.39
C PRO A 245 -4.13 -7.09 -7.59
N PRO A 246 -4.79 -6.65 -6.49
CA PRO A 246 -6.02 -5.86 -6.57
C PRO A 246 -5.71 -4.43 -7.06
N LEU A 247 -5.70 -4.24 -8.38
CA LEU A 247 -5.33 -2.98 -9.05
C LEU A 247 -6.20 -1.78 -8.68
N LEU A 248 -7.42 -2.03 -8.20
CA LEU A 248 -8.40 -1.04 -7.81
C LEU A 248 -8.49 -0.86 -6.28
N ALA A 249 -7.69 -1.59 -5.51
CA ALA A 249 -7.61 -1.40 -4.07
C ALA A 249 -6.53 -0.37 -3.71
N ARG A 250 -6.86 0.49 -2.75
CA ARG A 250 -5.99 1.53 -2.21
C ARG A 250 -6.06 1.45 -0.70
N SER A 251 -4.90 1.55 -0.06
CA SER A 251 -4.77 1.61 1.38
C SER A 251 -3.68 2.61 1.77
N ILE A 252 -3.63 2.98 3.04
CA ILE A 252 -2.53 3.77 3.59
C ILE A 252 -1.77 3.00 4.66
N ALA A 253 -0.46 3.21 4.74
CA ALA A 253 0.34 2.86 5.90
C ALA A 253 0.54 4.12 6.76
N LEU A 254 0.23 4.03 8.05
CA LEU A 254 0.46 5.13 8.98
C LEU A 254 1.93 5.13 9.42
N SER A 255 2.60 6.27 9.32
CA SER A 255 3.93 6.43 9.88
C SER A 255 3.86 6.30 11.41
N LEU A 256 4.55 5.31 11.94
CA LEU A 256 4.65 5.04 13.37
C LEU A 256 6.03 5.51 13.85
N PRO A 257 6.10 6.65 14.55
CA PRO A 257 7.37 7.26 14.91
C PRO A 257 8.10 6.43 15.95
N SER A 258 9.43 6.49 15.91
CA SER A 258 10.27 5.92 16.95
C SER A 258 10.00 6.58 18.29
N THR A 259 10.01 5.83 19.37
CA THR A 259 9.87 6.40 20.72
C THR A 259 11.13 7.15 21.19
N THR A 260 12.25 6.96 20.49
CA THR A 260 13.51 7.66 20.75
C THR A 260 13.56 9.05 20.10
N GLU A 261 12.61 9.36 19.22
CA GLU A 261 12.51 10.68 18.60
C GLU A 261 11.76 11.65 19.52
N TYR A 262 12.49 12.61 20.10
CA TYR A 262 11.94 13.62 21.01
C TYR A 262 10.81 14.49 20.41
N ALA A 263 10.63 14.47 19.08
CA ALA A 263 9.58 15.22 18.40
C ALA A 263 8.17 14.61 18.57
N PHE A 264 8.08 13.33 18.96
CA PHE A 264 6.81 12.61 19.07
C PHE A 264 6.57 12.08 20.49
N THR A 265 5.33 12.20 20.96
CA THR A 265 4.92 11.71 22.29
C THR A 265 4.46 10.26 22.21
N SER A 266 4.53 9.54 23.34
CA SER A 266 3.93 8.21 23.49
C SER A 266 2.43 8.24 23.17
N GLU A 267 1.74 9.31 23.56
CA GLU A 267 0.32 9.55 23.24
C GLU A 267 0.06 9.62 21.73
N PHE A 268 0.89 10.31 20.96
CA PHE A 268 0.75 10.38 19.50
C PHE A 268 0.93 9.00 18.85
N ARG A 269 1.90 8.23 19.34
CA ARG A 269 2.11 6.85 18.88
C ARG A 269 0.90 5.96 19.17
N GLN A 270 0.32 6.07 20.36
CA GLN A 270 -0.87 5.32 20.75
C GLN A 270 -2.09 5.75 19.93
N SER A 271 -2.31 7.05 19.75
CA SER A 271 -3.34 7.61 18.87
C SER A 271 -3.21 7.03 17.45
N THR A 272 -2.00 6.95 16.91
CA THR A 272 -1.72 6.34 15.60
C THR A 272 -2.18 4.89 15.53
N ILE A 273 -1.89 4.10 16.57
CA ILE A 273 -2.30 2.69 16.66
C ILE A 273 -3.82 2.54 16.72
N VAL A 274 -4.47 3.33 17.56
CA VAL A 274 -5.94 3.28 17.71
C VAL A 274 -6.63 3.77 16.42
N ALA A 275 -6.08 4.79 15.75
CA ALA A 275 -6.57 5.27 14.46
C ALA A 275 -6.52 4.18 13.38
N ALA A 276 -5.45 3.39 13.33
CA ALA A 276 -5.34 2.24 12.42
C ALA A 276 -6.38 1.17 12.73
N CYS A 277 -6.59 0.84 14.01
CA CYS A 277 -7.61 -0.12 14.43
C CYS A 277 -9.02 0.34 14.04
N ALA A 278 -9.34 1.62 14.29
CA ALA A 278 -10.64 2.23 13.96
C ALA A 278 -10.92 2.26 12.45
N ASN A 279 -9.87 2.36 11.62
CA ASN A 279 -9.96 2.51 10.17
C ASN A 279 -9.36 1.33 9.39
N SER A 280 -9.42 0.14 9.98
CA SER A 280 -8.76 -1.09 9.51
C SER A 280 -9.22 -1.59 8.13
N ASP A 281 -10.36 -1.12 7.61
CA ASP A 281 -10.82 -1.42 6.25
C ASP A 281 -10.04 -0.65 5.17
N PHE A 282 -9.28 0.39 5.54
CA PHE A 282 -8.48 1.22 4.63
C PHE A 282 -7.04 1.41 5.08
N VAL A 283 -6.78 1.46 6.38
CA VAL A 283 -5.42 1.48 6.92
C VAL A 283 -4.85 0.06 6.86
N ALA A 284 -3.77 -0.12 6.09
CA ALA A 284 -3.09 -1.40 5.97
C ALA A 284 -2.19 -1.69 7.18
N GLY A 285 -1.69 -0.67 7.88
CA GLY A 285 -0.79 -0.88 9.01
C GLY A 285 0.16 0.27 9.26
N PHE A 286 1.37 -0.05 9.69
CA PHE A 286 2.34 0.90 10.22
C PHE A 286 3.67 0.86 9.46
N ALA A 287 4.13 2.00 8.96
CA ALA A 287 5.48 2.17 8.43
C ALA A 287 6.39 2.72 9.51
N THR A 288 7.52 2.05 9.79
CA THR A 288 8.41 2.44 10.90
C THR A 288 9.87 2.16 10.58
N SER A 289 10.75 3.06 11.05
CA SER A 289 12.19 2.91 11.02
C SER A 289 12.70 1.97 12.12
N GLU A 290 11.87 1.70 13.14
CA GLU A 290 12.23 0.77 14.21
C GLU A 290 12.29 -0.67 13.67
N PRO A 291 13.34 -1.44 14.02
CA PRO A 291 13.59 -2.75 13.45
C PRO A 291 12.72 -3.85 14.11
N PHE A 292 11.40 -3.63 14.20
CA PHE A 292 10.45 -4.56 14.85
C PHE A 292 10.42 -5.94 14.22
N PHE A 293 10.80 -6.06 12.94
CA PHE A 293 10.91 -7.36 12.31
C PHE A 293 11.95 -8.24 13.02
N VAL A 294 13.13 -7.68 13.36
CA VAL A 294 14.22 -8.44 13.98
C VAL A 294 14.16 -8.42 15.51
N ASN A 295 13.73 -7.32 16.13
CA ASN A 295 13.70 -7.15 17.59
C ASN A 295 12.44 -7.72 18.27
N HIS A 296 11.77 -8.65 17.60
CA HIS A 296 10.42 -9.14 17.91
C HIS A 296 10.02 -9.15 19.39
N ARG A 297 8.79 -8.67 19.67
CA ARG A 297 8.09 -8.81 20.96
C ARG A 297 6.61 -9.15 20.79
N GLY A 298 6.28 -10.24 20.09
CA GLY A 298 4.91 -10.73 19.92
C GLY A 298 4.22 -10.30 18.60
N ASN A 299 3.02 -10.86 18.38
CA ASN A 299 2.12 -10.51 17.25
C ASN A 299 0.93 -9.66 17.74
N ASP A 300 1.05 -9.06 18.92
CA ASP A 300 -0.01 -8.30 19.59
C ASP A 300 0.15 -6.81 19.32
N ILE A 301 -0.94 -6.16 18.90
CA ILE A 301 -1.01 -4.72 18.71
C ILE A 301 -0.68 -3.94 19.99
N CYS A 302 -1.00 -4.51 21.16
CA CYS A 302 -0.77 -3.88 22.44
C CYS A 302 0.73 -3.72 22.71
N ASP A 303 1.55 -4.66 22.24
CA ASP A 303 2.98 -4.58 22.42
C ASP A 303 3.58 -3.41 21.63
N LEU A 304 3.07 -3.11 20.42
CA LEU A 304 3.47 -1.93 19.64
C LEU A 304 3.12 -0.60 20.34
N ALA A 305 2.05 -0.58 21.13
CA ALA A 305 1.57 0.60 21.84
C ALA A 305 2.27 0.81 23.18
N LEU A 306 2.70 -0.27 23.81
CA LEU A 306 3.24 -0.27 25.17
C LEU A 306 4.76 -0.37 25.22
N PHE A 307 5.42 -0.79 24.14
CA PHE A 307 6.86 -0.95 24.08
C PHE A 307 7.47 -0.21 22.89
N ASP A 308 8.74 0.18 23.01
CA ASP A 308 9.51 0.74 21.89
C ASP A 308 10.14 -0.32 20.98
N GLY A 309 10.83 0.11 19.91
CA GLY A 309 11.55 -0.76 18.98
C GLY A 309 12.71 -1.58 19.58
N THR A 310 13.15 -1.24 20.79
CA THR A 310 14.12 -2.00 21.60
C THR A 310 13.44 -2.80 22.73
N GLY A 311 12.15 -2.53 22.90
CA GLY A 311 11.17 -2.92 23.87
C GLY A 311 11.35 -2.47 25.32
N ASN A 312 11.78 -1.24 25.54
CA ASN A 312 11.50 -0.62 26.83
C ASN A 312 10.00 -0.27 26.92
N PRO A 313 9.37 -0.40 28.09
CA PRO A 313 7.98 0.00 28.29
C PRO A 313 7.83 1.51 28.16
N GLN A 314 6.77 1.94 27.48
CA GLN A 314 6.37 3.34 27.36
C GLN A 314 5.57 3.75 28.61
N LEU A 315 5.89 4.90 29.18
CA LEU A 315 5.17 5.46 30.32
C LEU A 315 3.77 5.97 29.89
N ASP A 316 2.83 5.98 30.84
CA ASP A 316 1.54 6.69 30.81
C ASP A 316 0.24 5.99 30.34
N ILE A 317 0.26 4.71 29.89
CA ILE A 317 -1.00 3.97 29.63
C ILE A 317 -0.99 2.55 30.20
N SER A 318 -2.12 2.14 30.81
CA SER A 318 -2.37 0.76 31.20
C SER A 318 -2.89 -0.06 30.02
N ALA A 319 -2.34 -1.27 29.81
CA ALA A 319 -2.82 -2.23 28.82
C ALA A 319 -4.35 -2.46 28.90
N ALA A 320 -4.92 -2.35 30.10
CA ALA A 320 -6.35 -2.44 30.36
C ALA A 320 -7.16 -1.37 29.61
N LYS A 321 -6.67 -0.13 29.52
CA LYS A 321 -7.37 0.96 28.82
C LYS A 321 -7.44 0.69 27.31
N LEU A 322 -6.35 0.23 26.70
CA LEU A 322 -6.32 -0.13 25.28
C LEU A 322 -7.22 -1.32 24.96
N ALA A 323 -7.20 -2.35 25.82
CA ALA A 323 -8.04 -3.54 25.66
C ALA A 323 -9.55 -3.24 25.75
N THR A 324 -9.94 -2.18 26.47
CA THR A 324 -11.36 -1.75 26.55
C THR A 324 -11.85 -0.96 25.34
N LEU A 325 -10.95 -0.52 24.44
CA LEU A 325 -11.36 0.26 23.27
C LEU A 325 -12.10 -0.63 22.25
N PRO A 326 -13.24 -0.17 21.71
CA PRO A 326 -14.09 -0.98 20.83
C PRO A 326 -13.36 -1.39 19.54
N TYR A 327 -12.42 -0.55 19.08
CA TYR A 327 -11.66 -0.77 17.85
C TYR A 327 -10.56 -1.83 18.00
N VAL A 328 -10.07 -2.05 19.22
CA VAL A 328 -8.94 -2.95 19.50
C VAL A 328 -9.42 -4.38 19.72
N ASN A 329 -10.62 -4.58 20.29
CA ASN A 329 -11.13 -5.92 20.63
C ASN A 329 -11.69 -6.73 19.43
N GLY A 330 -11.47 -6.28 18.19
CA GLY A 330 -11.94 -6.96 16.99
C GLY A 330 -11.12 -8.20 16.66
N GLN A 331 -11.55 -9.38 17.11
CA GLN A 331 -10.83 -10.68 17.00
C GLN A 331 -10.55 -11.19 15.57
N GLN A 332 -10.87 -10.45 14.50
CA GLN A 332 -10.72 -10.93 13.11
C GLN A 332 -9.94 -9.98 12.19
N LYS A 333 -9.38 -8.89 12.70
CA LYS A 333 -8.67 -7.92 11.86
C LYS A 333 -7.17 -8.18 11.89
N SER A 334 -6.49 -7.91 10.79
CA SER A 334 -5.03 -7.93 10.70
C SER A 334 -4.51 -6.53 10.40
N LEU A 335 -3.28 -6.23 10.83
CA LEU A 335 -2.56 -5.01 10.47
C LEU A 335 -1.12 -5.36 10.10
N GLY A 336 -0.58 -4.69 9.08
CA GLY A 336 0.81 -4.80 8.67
C GLY A 336 1.75 -3.97 9.55
N VAL A 337 2.96 -4.47 9.76
CA VAL A 337 4.08 -3.71 10.35
C VAL A 337 5.22 -3.76 9.34
N PHE A 338 5.42 -2.66 8.64
CA PHE A 338 6.46 -2.48 7.63
C PHE A 338 7.69 -1.91 8.34
N SER A 339 8.68 -2.76 8.60
CA SER A 339 9.85 -2.41 9.41
C SER A 339 11.12 -2.55 8.61
N LEU A 340 11.98 -1.54 8.71
CA LEU A 340 13.28 -1.55 8.06
C LEU A 340 14.16 -2.69 8.60
N VAL A 341 14.69 -3.49 7.68
CA VAL A 341 15.76 -4.45 7.95
C VAL A 341 17.06 -3.67 8.08
N PRO A 342 17.81 -3.79 9.19
CA PRO A 342 19.05 -3.05 9.36
C PRO A 342 20.06 -3.37 8.24
N PRO A 343 20.63 -2.35 7.54
CA PRO A 343 21.61 -2.59 6.48
C PRO A 343 22.87 -3.31 6.96
N SER A 344 23.20 -3.24 8.25
CA SER A 344 24.32 -3.98 8.84
C SER A 344 24.18 -5.51 8.70
N LEU A 345 22.98 -6.03 8.46
CA LEU A 345 22.76 -7.45 8.19
C LEU A 345 23.25 -7.89 6.81
N SER A 346 23.68 -6.98 5.94
CA SER A 346 24.28 -7.33 4.65
C SER A 346 25.76 -7.70 4.75
N LEU A 347 26.35 -7.61 5.95
CA LEU A 347 27.76 -7.95 6.18
C LEU A 347 28.00 -9.43 5.86
N GLY A 348 28.98 -9.70 5.00
CA GLY A 348 29.33 -11.06 4.58
C GLY A 348 28.45 -11.60 3.45
N PHE A 349 27.66 -10.75 2.78
CA PHE A 349 27.05 -11.13 1.52
C PHE A 349 28.10 -11.28 0.42
N GLU A 350 28.15 -12.47 -0.18
CA GLU A 350 28.94 -12.77 -1.36
C GLU A 350 27.99 -13.30 -2.44
N PHE A 351 28.07 -12.72 -3.64
CA PHE A 351 27.27 -13.16 -4.77
C PHE A 351 27.83 -14.46 -5.34
N ASP A 352 26.96 -15.46 -5.51
CA ASP A 352 27.33 -16.73 -6.13
C ASP A 352 26.39 -17.02 -7.31
N PRO A 353 26.86 -16.94 -8.56
CA PRO A 353 26.01 -17.16 -9.73
C PRO A 353 25.43 -18.58 -9.81
N THR A 354 25.99 -19.53 -9.05
CA THR A 354 25.54 -20.93 -9.03
C THR A 354 24.42 -21.20 -8.02
N VAL A 355 24.20 -20.27 -7.07
CA VAL A 355 23.19 -20.44 -6.01
C VAL A 355 21.79 -20.15 -6.56
N LYS A 356 20.93 -21.16 -6.44
CA LYS A 356 19.48 -21.03 -6.66
C LYS A 356 18.79 -20.95 -5.30
N PRO A 357 18.06 -19.87 -5.01
CA PRO A 357 17.30 -19.76 -3.77
C PRO A 357 16.26 -20.87 -3.61
N ASP A 358 16.00 -21.28 -2.37
CA ASP A 358 14.97 -22.28 -2.04
C ASP A 358 13.59 -21.83 -2.54
N GLY A 359 12.85 -22.75 -3.19
CA GLY A 359 11.48 -22.54 -3.67
C GLY A 359 11.34 -22.32 -5.19
N ILE A 360 12.43 -22.30 -5.94
CA ILE A 360 12.42 -22.23 -7.41
C ILE A 360 12.42 -23.65 -7.98
N THR A 361 11.29 -24.10 -8.54
CA THR A 361 11.24 -25.35 -9.31
C THR A 361 12.06 -25.21 -10.61
N PRO A 362 12.73 -26.27 -11.11
CA PRO A 362 13.68 -26.16 -12.21
C PRO A 362 13.06 -25.91 -13.60
N SER A 363 11.80 -25.48 -13.71
CA SER A 363 11.01 -25.70 -14.92
C SER A 363 11.02 -24.58 -15.96
N GLU A 364 11.63 -23.40 -15.74
CA GLU A 364 11.75 -22.40 -16.81
C GLU A 364 13.13 -21.74 -16.87
N SER A 365 13.98 -22.28 -17.75
CA SER A 365 15.23 -21.70 -18.29
C SER A 365 16.45 -21.56 -17.36
N ASP A 366 17.63 -21.69 -17.96
CA ASP A 366 18.97 -21.52 -17.38
C ASP A 366 19.27 -20.07 -16.91
N SER A 367 18.27 -19.29 -16.50
CA SER A 367 18.49 -17.91 -16.05
C SER A 367 19.12 -17.90 -14.66
N GLU A 368 20.32 -17.31 -14.56
CA GLU A 368 20.99 -17.04 -13.29
C GLU A 368 20.09 -16.19 -12.38
N THR A 369 20.09 -16.49 -11.08
CA THR A 369 19.38 -15.67 -10.08
C THR A 369 20.03 -14.28 -10.05
N PRO A 370 19.28 -13.18 -10.27
CA PRO A 370 19.86 -11.85 -10.26
C PRO A 370 20.54 -11.54 -8.93
N TYR A 371 21.63 -10.76 -8.96
CA TYR A 371 22.37 -10.29 -7.78
C TYR A 371 21.44 -9.77 -6.68
N THR A 372 20.49 -8.91 -7.07
CA THR A 372 19.56 -8.28 -6.17
C THR A 372 18.61 -9.27 -5.51
N ALA A 373 18.19 -10.33 -6.22
CA ALA A 373 17.38 -11.38 -5.64
C ALA A 373 18.17 -12.18 -4.60
N GLN A 374 19.44 -12.53 -4.87
CA GLN A 374 20.30 -13.18 -3.88
C GLN A 374 20.54 -12.29 -2.65
N TYR A 375 20.72 -10.99 -2.86
CA TYR A 375 20.85 -10.00 -1.80
C TYR A 375 19.62 -9.94 -0.90
N LEU A 376 18.41 -9.94 -1.49
CA LEU A 376 17.15 -10.02 -0.75
C LEU A 376 17.07 -11.29 0.10
N TYR A 377 17.40 -12.46 -0.48
CA TYR A 377 17.43 -13.72 0.28
C TYR A 377 18.43 -13.64 1.43
N HIS A 378 19.65 -13.20 1.20
CA HIS A 378 20.65 -13.09 2.26
C HIS A 378 20.16 -12.22 3.41
N LEU A 379 19.72 -10.99 3.13
CA LEU A 379 19.25 -10.05 4.16
C LEU A 379 18.05 -10.58 4.94
N VAL A 380 17.06 -11.12 4.24
CA VAL A 380 15.85 -11.64 4.89
C VAL A 380 16.19 -12.88 5.70
N GLY A 381 17.10 -13.73 5.24
CA GLY A 381 17.59 -14.89 5.99
C GLY A 381 18.26 -14.49 7.31
N GLN A 382 19.16 -13.51 7.27
CA GLN A 382 19.80 -12.94 8.47
C GLN A 382 18.75 -12.33 9.42
N ALA A 383 17.79 -11.58 8.87
CA ALA A 383 16.73 -10.95 9.66
C ALA A 383 15.79 -11.98 10.32
N VAL A 384 15.40 -13.04 9.60
CA VAL A 384 14.59 -14.13 10.14
C VAL A 384 15.36 -14.89 11.22
N ALA A 385 16.63 -15.22 10.99
CA ALA A 385 17.47 -15.90 11.98
C ALA A 385 17.61 -15.08 13.27
N LEU A 386 17.83 -13.77 13.15
CA LEU A 386 17.93 -12.86 14.29
C LEU A 386 16.60 -12.75 15.04
N ARG A 387 15.48 -12.64 14.31
CA ARG A 387 14.13 -12.63 14.88
C ARG A 387 13.85 -13.88 15.69
N GLU A 388 14.19 -15.04 15.14
CA GLU A 388 13.96 -16.34 15.77
C GLU A 388 14.82 -16.52 17.02
N LYS A 389 16.08 -16.09 16.97
CA LYS A 389 16.96 -16.05 18.14
C LYS A 389 16.37 -15.18 19.27
N ASN A 390 15.95 -13.95 18.94
CA ASN A 390 15.36 -13.03 19.91
C ASN A 390 14.07 -13.59 20.52
N ARG A 391 13.25 -14.29 19.72
CA ARG A 391 12.05 -14.98 20.18
C ARG A 391 12.36 -16.07 21.21
N GLN A 392 13.38 -16.89 20.95
CA GLN A 392 13.79 -17.96 21.88
C GLN A 392 14.31 -17.39 23.21
N GLU A 393 15.07 -16.30 23.17
CA GLU A 393 15.56 -15.60 24.37
C GLU A 393 14.39 -15.04 25.21
N GLN A 394 13.35 -14.51 24.57
CA GLN A 394 12.15 -14.03 25.27
C GLN A 394 11.30 -15.16 25.87
N GLU A 395 11.10 -16.26 25.16
CA GLU A 395 10.32 -17.40 25.67
C GLU A 395 10.97 -18.03 26.92
N ALA A 396 12.30 -17.95 27.03
CA ALA A 396 13.03 -18.33 28.24
C ALA A 396 12.76 -17.39 29.45
N SER A 397 12.27 -16.16 29.21
CA SER A 397 12.06 -15.14 30.26
C SER A 397 10.68 -15.15 30.91
N GLY A 398 9.72 -15.95 30.42
CA GLY A 398 8.41 -16.13 31.05
C GLY A 398 7.29 -16.57 30.09
N PRO A 399 6.12 -16.98 30.63
CA PRO A 399 5.01 -17.48 29.83
C PRO A 399 4.39 -16.40 28.95
N ARG A 400 4.05 -16.79 27.73
CA ARG A 400 3.43 -15.94 26.71
C ARG A 400 2.02 -15.51 27.15
N LYS A 401 1.76 -14.20 27.15
CA LYS A 401 0.40 -13.68 27.33
C LYS A 401 -0.42 -13.97 26.07
N GLN A 402 -1.69 -14.31 26.26
CA GLN A 402 -2.64 -14.52 25.17
C GLN A 402 -2.86 -13.17 24.46
N SER A 403 -2.72 -13.13 23.13
CA SER A 403 -2.81 -11.88 22.37
C SER A 403 -4.24 -11.34 22.39
N VAL A 404 -4.41 -10.08 22.75
CA VAL A 404 -5.71 -9.40 22.76
C VAL A 404 -5.68 -8.29 21.71
N GLY A 405 -6.24 -8.55 20.53
CA GLY A 405 -6.43 -7.54 19.49
C GLY A 405 -6.18 -8.04 18.06
N PRO A 406 -6.05 -7.13 17.07
CA PRO A 406 -5.77 -7.48 15.69
C PRO A 406 -4.42 -8.20 15.56
N LYS A 407 -4.35 -9.16 14.65
CA LYS A 407 -3.14 -9.92 14.39
C LYS A 407 -2.14 -9.10 13.57
N LEU A 408 -0.90 -9.03 14.01
CA LEU A 408 0.15 -8.35 13.24
C LEU A 408 0.75 -9.26 12.16
N ILE A 409 0.89 -8.70 10.96
CA ILE A 409 1.67 -9.26 9.85
C ILE A 409 2.94 -8.45 9.77
N HIS A 410 4.10 -9.09 9.94
CA HIS A 410 5.39 -8.39 9.87
C HIS A 410 5.92 -8.45 8.44
N LEU A 411 6.26 -7.28 7.88
CA LEU A 411 6.78 -7.13 6.52
C LEU A 411 8.17 -6.51 6.59
N PRO A 412 9.24 -7.25 6.24
CA PRO A 412 10.58 -6.71 6.21
C PRO A 412 10.74 -5.75 5.04
N VAL A 413 11.12 -4.51 5.33
CA VAL A 413 11.47 -3.50 4.33
C VAL A 413 12.97 -3.54 4.10
N VAL A 414 13.39 -3.84 2.88
CA VAL A 414 14.79 -3.94 2.49
C VAL A 414 15.10 -2.82 1.50
N ILE A 415 16.13 -2.02 1.80
CA ILE A 415 16.63 -1.02 0.86
C ILE A 415 17.45 -1.74 -0.20
N VAL A 416 17.07 -1.55 -1.46
CA VAL A 416 17.77 -2.10 -2.60
C VAL A 416 18.60 -1.01 -3.24
N VAL A 417 19.93 -1.19 -3.14
CA VAL A 417 20.97 -0.27 -3.61
C VAL A 417 21.42 -0.64 -5.01
#